data_AF-A0A1X7BUW1-F1
#
_entry.id   AF-A0A1X7BUW1-F1
#
_cell.length_a   1.000
_cell.length_b   1.000
_cell.length_c   1.000
_cell.angle_alpha   90.00
_cell.angle_beta   90.00
_cell.angle_gamma   90.00
#
_symmetry.space_group_name_H-M   'P 1'
#
loop_
_entity.id
_entity.type
_entity.pdbx_description
1 polymer ?
#
loop_
_entity_poly.entity_id
_entity_poly.type
_entity_poly.pdbx_seq_one_letter_code
_entity_poly.pdbx_strand_id
1 'polypeptide(L)'
;MKHNFEIPHEFEHDNLSNWGFHVAQALANHPRTLLEEHAPSLVGLSDLRAQIHHVFYLHSEREFLVKVRYSPELQIHTGGNAKGGELEFFSKNFERLRASTKNGLVVSPQDGLTDASTMTFIGQRDSNFADWGSMQKAAAFWLNEYCVPHLLKQNRERVQLALPQPPIFQIQDISRSLWVLECEESSTQGTAFHLSGVGLITCAHSIGPKTRAFRHDSPSERFVVKRLSVNEIIDLAVCEIDFPNPSFLEKGSGDSISYHDHLLVAGHPNFRHGDTPVASPGIAVGFRTVSSIRRILTNAPIVAGMSGGPALGKDGKVVGVCVTGLEKLGGKDETEDSAVIPIDAIGFVI
;
A
#
# COMPACT_ATOMS: atom_id res chain seq x y z
N MET A 1 37.96 7.01 0.38
CA MET A 1 39.24 7.08 1.13
C MET A 1 39.58 5.66 1.57
N LYS A 2 40.83 5.18 1.36
CA LYS A 2 41.27 3.89 1.93
C LYS A 2 41.57 4.12 3.41
N HIS A 3 40.67 3.73 4.31
CA HIS A 3 41.02 3.59 5.72
C HIS A 3 41.76 2.27 5.89
N ASN A 4 43.08 2.34 6.00
CA ASN A 4 43.85 1.23 6.54
C ASN A 4 43.46 1.10 8.02
N PHE A 5 42.88 -0.05 8.35
CA PHE A 5 42.52 -0.42 9.71
C PHE A 5 43.79 -0.89 10.43
N GLU A 6 44.25 -0.15 11.43
CA GLU A 6 45.28 -0.66 12.34
C GLU A 6 44.59 -1.46 13.45
N ILE A 7 44.92 -2.75 13.53
CA ILE A 7 44.51 -3.62 14.63
C ILE A 7 45.40 -3.25 15.83
N PRO A 8 44.83 -2.97 17.02
CA PRO A 8 45.63 -2.65 18.21
C PRO A 8 46.66 -3.75 18.50
N HIS A 9 47.90 -3.35 18.78
CA HIS A 9 49.05 -4.26 18.97
C HIS A 9 49.01 -5.12 20.27
N GLU A 10 47.95 -5.06 21.08
CA GLU A 10 47.92 -5.66 22.43
C GLU A 10 47.27 -7.07 22.51
N PHE A 11 47.07 -7.77 21.40
CA PHE A 11 46.41 -9.09 21.41
C PHE A 11 47.40 -10.26 21.46
N GLU A 12 48.17 -10.36 22.54
CA GLU A 12 48.97 -11.56 22.85
C GLU A 12 48.35 -12.37 24.00
N HIS A 13 48.21 -13.68 23.75
CA HIS A 13 47.89 -14.80 24.66
C HIS A 13 46.41 -15.22 24.93
N ASP A 14 46.08 -16.37 24.33
CA ASP A 14 45.39 -17.53 24.93
C ASP A 14 43.93 -17.40 25.44
N ASN A 15 42.99 -17.04 24.57
CA ASN A 15 41.64 -17.60 24.70
C ASN A 15 40.87 -17.70 23.38
N LEU A 16 40.69 -18.93 22.87
CA LEU A 16 39.83 -19.25 21.72
C LEU A 16 38.38 -18.75 21.89
N SER A 17 37.92 -18.51 23.12
CA SER A 17 36.61 -17.91 23.41
C SER A 17 36.50 -16.42 23.09
N ASN A 18 37.62 -15.67 23.09
CA ASN A 18 37.62 -14.24 22.75
C ASN A 18 37.58 -14.02 21.22
N TRP A 19 37.98 -15.01 20.43
CA TRP A 19 37.99 -14.92 18.96
C TRP A 19 36.60 -14.78 18.35
N GLY A 20 35.64 -15.58 18.81
CA GLY A 20 34.25 -15.47 18.39
C GLY A 20 33.67 -14.09 18.71
N PHE A 21 33.99 -13.56 19.89
CA PHE A 21 33.59 -12.22 20.29
C PHE A 21 34.14 -11.13 19.35
N HIS A 22 35.40 -11.24 18.90
CA HIS A 22 36.00 -10.27 17.96
C HIS A 22 35.47 -10.40 16.53
N VAL A 23 35.23 -11.63 16.04
CA VAL A 23 34.53 -11.90 14.78
C VAL A 23 33.15 -11.24 14.78
N ALA A 24 32.39 -11.45 15.86
CA ALA A 24 31.09 -10.86 16.05
C ALA A 24 31.16 -9.34 16.16
N GLN A 25 32.12 -8.79 16.89
CA GLN A 25 32.28 -7.35 17.06
C GLN A 25 32.65 -6.68 15.73
N ALA A 26 33.48 -7.30 14.88
CA ALA A 26 33.76 -6.82 13.53
C ALA A 26 32.51 -6.87 12.63
N LEU A 27 31.77 -7.98 12.66
CA LEU A 27 30.51 -8.14 11.91
C LEU A 27 29.34 -7.31 12.46
N ALA A 28 29.42 -6.85 13.72
CA ALA A 28 28.42 -6.03 14.40
C ALA A 28 28.72 -4.52 14.35
N ASN A 29 29.99 -4.14 14.27
CA ASN A 29 30.42 -2.74 14.21
C ASN A 29 30.58 -2.20 12.78
N HIS A 30 30.69 -3.08 11.77
CA HIS A 30 30.75 -2.70 10.36
C HIS A 30 29.52 -2.96 9.47
N PRO A 31 28.44 -3.63 9.90
CA PRO A 31 27.26 -3.79 9.04
C PRO A 31 26.59 -2.44 8.88
N ARG A 32 26.60 -1.57 9.90
CA ARG A 32 26.09 -0.21 9.79
C ARG A 32 26.84 0.62 8.76
N THR A 33 28.18 0.62 8.76
CA THR A 33 28.97 1.34 7.75
C THR A 33 28.76 0.76 6.35
N LEU A 34 28.72 -0.57 6.21
CA LEU A 34 28.41 -1.23 4.93
C LEU A 34 26.99 -0.94 4.44
N LEU A 35 26.00 -0.89 5.34
CA LEU A 35 24.62 -0.52 5.04
C LEU A 35 24.49 0.97 4.76
N GLU A 36 25.20 1.85 5.47
CA GLU A 36 25.22 3.29 5.22
C GLU A 36 25.88 3.62 3.86
N GLU A 37 26.96 2.91 3.49
CA GLU A 37 27.66 3.11 2.23
C GLU A 37 26.96 2.49 1.02
N HIS A 38 26.27 1.35 1.19
CA HIS A 38 25.77 0.56 0.06
C HIS A 38 24.25 0.28 0.08
N ALA A 39 23.55 0.45 1.19
CA ALA A 39 22.11 0.23 1.30
C ALA A 39 21.43 1.12 2.37
N PRO A 40 21.51 2.47 2.27
CA PRO A 40 21.15 3.39 3.33
C PRO A 40 19.68 3.29 3.79
N SER A 41 18.81 2.76 2.94
CA SER A 41 17.40 2.48 3.26
C SER A 41 17.20 1.39 4.31
N LEU A 42 18.22 0.56 4.58
CA LEU A 42 18.19 -0.53 5.56
C LEU A 42 18.78 -0.13 6.93
N VAL A 43 19.36 1.07 7.04
CA VAL A 43 19.99 1.59 8.27
C VAL A 43 18.97 1.76 9.42
N GLY A 44 17.67 1.82 9.11
CA GLY A 44 16.57 1.87 10.07
C GLY A 44 16.00 0.51 10.53
N LEU A 45 16.49 -0.61 9.99
CA LEU A 45 16.13 -1.94 10.49
C LEU A 45 16.83 -2.17 11.84
N SER A 46 16.05 -2.46 12.87
CA SER A 46 16.46 -2.58 14.27
C SER A 46 17.74 -3.39 14.51
N ASP A 47 18.53 -2.94 15.49
CA ASP A 47 19.72 -3.55 16.11
C ASP A 47 20.25 -4.87 15.49
N LEU A 48 20.78 -4.79 14.25
CA LEU A 48 21.42 -5.91 13.55
C LEU A 48 22.47 -6.62 14.42
N ARG A 49 23.11 -5.89 15.33
CA ARG A 49 24.09 -6.43 16.28
C ARG A 49 23.49 -7.47 17.23
N ALA A 50 22.23 -7.29 17.65
CA ALA A 50 21.52 -8.21 18.53
C ALA A 50 21.00 -9.48 17.80
N GLN A 51 21.00 -9.44 16.46
CA GLN A 51 20.39 -10.44 15.58
C GLN A 51 21.41 -11.33 14.86
N ILE A 52 22.70 -11.20 15.18
CA ILE A 52 23.78 -12.02 14.59
C ILE A 52 24.21 -13.10 15.59
N HIS A 53 24.36 -14.32 15.08
CA HIS A 53 24.92 -15.47 15.78
C HIS A 53 26.11 -15.99 15.00
N HIS A 54 27.10 -16.55 15.68
CA HIS A 54 28.21 -17.18 14.98
C HIS A 54 28.69 -18.46 15.65
N VAL A 55 29.21 -19.35 14.82
CA VAL A 55 29.83 -20.61 15.20
C VAL A 55 31.22 -20.63 14.58
N PHE A 56 32.23 -20.83 15.42
CA PHE A 56 33.63 -20.94 15.02
C PHE A 56 34.10 -22.39 15.05
N TYR A 57 34.83 -22.83 14.02
CA TYR A 57 35.45 -24.14 13.95
C TYR A 57 36.90 -24.02 13.50
N LEU A 58 37.83 -24.56 14.31
CA LEU A 58 39.24 -24.67 13.94
C LEU A 58 39.48 -26.06 13.33
N HIS A 59 39.90 -26.09 12.07
CA HIS A 59 40.17 -27.35 11.37
C HIS A 59 41.62 -27.81 11.57
N SER A 60 42.56 -26.88 11.44
CA SER A 60 43.99 -27.13 11.61
C SER A 60 44.70 -25.89 12.15
N GLU A 61 46.01 -25.98 12.38
CA GLU A 61 46.81 -24.81 12.76
C GLU A 61 46.80 -23.69 11.70
N ARG A 62 46.40 -24.01 10.46
CA ARG A 62 46.44 -23.08 9.32
C ARG A 62 45.07 -22.74 8.74
N GLU A 63 44.00 -23.43 9.13
CA GLU A 63 42.68 -23.26 8.50
C GLU A 63 41.55 -23.28 9.52
N PHE A 64 40.57 -22.40 9.31
CA PHE A 64 39.39 -22.27 10.15
C PHE A 64 38.13 -22.05 9.32
N LEU A 65 36.99 -22.26 9.94
CA LEU A 65 35.66 -22.03 9.40
C LEU A 65 34.86 -21.15 10.38
N VAL A 66 34.15 -20.16 9.84
CA VAL A 66 33.19 -19.35 10.55
C VAL A 66 31.84 -19.47 9.89
N LYS A 67 30.83 -19.86 10.65
CA LYS A 67 29.43 -19.77 10.23
C LYS A 67 28.78 -18.61 10.96
N VAL A 68 28.17 -17.68 10.22
CA VAL A 68 27.41 -16.55 10.74
C VAL A 68 25.94 -16.77 10.39
N ARG A 69 25.04 -16.52 11.33
CA ARG A 69 23.59 -16.56 11.11
C ARG A 69 22.97 -15.23 11.53
N TYR A 70 22.06 -14.73 10.72
CA TYR A 70 21.19 -13.61 11.01
C TYR A 70 19.80 -14.16 11.39
N SER A 71 19.30 -13.76 12.55
CA SER A 71 18.01 -14.21 13.10
C SER A 71 17.27 -13.01 13.69
N PRO A 72 16.30 -12.43 12.97
CA PRO A 72 15.61 -11.23 13.38
C PRO A 72 14.74 -11.41 14.63
N GLU A 73 14.37 -12.66 14.99
CA GLU A 73 13.58 -12.97 16.18
C GLU A 73 14.39 -12.96 17.48
N LEU A 74 15.72 -12.99 17.39
CA LEU A 74 16.62 -13.04 18.54
C LEU A 74 17.12 -11.63 18.86
N GLN A 75 17.02 -11.25 20.13
CA GLN A 75 17.49 -9.95 20.63
C GLN A 75 18.79 -10.04 21.44
N ILE A 76 19.46 -11.19 21.37
CA ILE A 76 20.69 -11.45 22.08
C ILE A 76 21.66 -12.12 21.11
N HIS A 77 22.78 -11.46 20.87
CA HIS A 77 23.90 -12.06 20.16
C HIS A 77 24.41 -13.29 20.93
N THR A 78 24.48 -14.45 20.26
CA THR A 78 25.12 -15.65 20.82
C THR A 78 26.27 -16.11 19.93
N GLY A 79 27.43 -16.34 20.55
CA GLY A 79 28.65 -16.77 19.87
C GLY A 79 29.35 -17.92 20.58
N GLY A 80 30.03 -18.77 19.83
CA GLY A 80 30.86 -19.82 20.43
C GLY A 80 31.52 -20.77 19.44
N ASN A 81 32.26 -21.73 19.98
CA ASN A 81 32.85 -22.82 19.20
C ASN A 81 31.77 -23.81 18.76
N ALA A 82 31.99 -24.47 17.61
CA ALA A 82 31.15 -25.57 17.14
C ALA A 82 31.09 -26.69 18.20
N LYS A 83 29.88 -27.23 18.43
CA LYS A 83 29.63 -28.28 19.42
C LYS A 83 28.79 -29.40 18.81
N GLY A 84 28.94 -30.62 19.36
CA GLY A 84 28.10 -31.77 19.01
C GLY A 84 28.07 -32.05 17.50
N GLY A 85 26.87 -32.17 16.95
CA GLY A 85 26.66 -32.51 15.53
C GLY A 85 27.21 -31.50 14.53
N GLU A 86 27.36 -30.21 14.89
CA GLU A 86 27.99 -29.22 14.00
C GLU A 86 29.50 -29.50 13.83
N LEU A 87 30.16 -29.92 14.91
CA LEU A 87 31.59 -30.27 14.88
C LEU A 87 31.82 -31.50 13.98
N GLU A 88 30.99 -32.53 14.13
CA GLU A 88 31.05 -33.75 13.32
C GLU A 88 30.78 -33.43 11.83
N PHE A 89 29.77 -32.59 11.56
CA PHE A 89 29.46 -32.14 10.21
C PHE A 89 30.63 -31.41 9.56
N PHE A 90 31.18 -30.39 10.23
CA PHE A 90 32.28 -29.60 9.65
C PHE A 90 33.54 -30.45 9.46
N SER A 91 33.89 -31.29 10.44
CA SER A 91 35.04 -32.19 10.33
C SER A 91 34.91 -33.15 9.15
N LYS A 92 33.75 -33.77 8.96
CA LYS A 92 33.51 -34.74 7.87
C LYS A 92 33.45 -34.09 6.49
N ASN A 93 33.03 -32.83 6.41
CA ASN A 93 32.76 -32.15 5.13
C ASN A 93 33.81 -31.10 4.75
N PHE A 94 34.83 -30.83 5.58
CA PHE A 94 35.71 -29.67 5.42
C PHE A 94 36.31 -29.53 4.01
N GLU A 95 36.91 -30.59 3.46
CA GLU A 95 37.52 -30.58 2.13
C GLU A 95 36.50 -30.31 1.01
N ARG A 96 35.30 -30.89 1.12
CA ARG A 96 34.19 -30.63 0.20
C ARG A 96 33.78 -29.16 0.25
N LEU A 97 33.66 -28.60 1.45
CA LEU A 97 33.29 -27.20 1.66
C LEU A 97 34.36 -26.27 1.11
N ARG A 98 35.63 -26.56 1.39
CA ARG A 98 36.79 -25.81 0.89
C ARG A 98 36.80 -25.75 -0.64
N ALA A 99 36.56 -26.87 -1.31
CA ALA A 99 36.49 -26.94 -2.77
C ALA A 99 35.31 -26.12 -3.35
N SER A 100 34.28 -25.85 -2.55
CA SER A 100 33.12 -25.03 -2.93
C SER A 100 33.24 -23.56 -2.54
N THR A 101 34.44 -23.09 -2.18
CA THR A 101 34.63 -21.67 -1.82
C THR A 101 34.92 -20.78 -3.03
N LYS A 102 34.40 -19.56 -3.00
CA LYS A 102 34.79 -18.46 -3.87
C LYS A 102 35.22 -17.30 -2.98
N ASN A 103 36.50 -16.94 -3.04
CA ASN A 103 37.11 -15.95 -2.13
C ASN A 103 36.90 -16.29 -0.64
N GLY A 104 37.01 -17.59 -0.27
CA GLY A 104 36.81 -18.08 1.09
C GLY A 104 35.33 -18.21 1.52
N LEU A 105 34.38 -17.64 0.77
CA LEU A 105 32.95 -17.85 1.03
C LEU A 105 32.50 -19.19 0.43
N VAL A 106 31.89 -20.05 1.24
CA VAL A 106 31.27 -21.29 0.77
C VAL A 106 30.06 -20.93 -0.09
N VAL A 107 30.13 -21.18 -1.39
CA VAL A 107 29.03 -20.94 -2.35
C VAL A 107 28.43 -22.28 -2.75
N SER A 108 27.66 -22.87 -1.84
CA SER A 108 26.82 -24.04 -2.12
C SER A 108 25.40 -23.79 -1.61
N PRO A 109 24.42 -23.51 -2.52
CA PRO A 109 23.03 -23.31 -2.14
C PRO A 109 22.35 -24.57 -1.57
N GLN A 110 22.93 -25.75 -1.79
CA GLN A 110 22.24 -27.03 -1.54
C GLN A 110 22.27 -27.47 -0.06
N ASP A 111 23.13 -26.87 0.77
CA ASP A 111 23.37 -27.33 2.15
C ASP A 111 22.97 -26.31 3.24
N GLY A 112 22.33 -25.18 2.89
CA GLY A 112 21.94 -24.13 3.86
C GLY A 112 23.16 -23.51 4.58
N LEU A 113 24.31 -23.51 3.92
CA LEU A 113 25.57 -22.99 4.46
C LEU A 113 25.80 -21.53 4.09
N THR A 114 25.26 -21.09 2.94
CA THR A 114 25.19 -19.67 2.58
C THR A 114 23.85 -19.38 1.91
N ASP A 115 23.04 -18.53 2.53
CA ASP A 115 21.73 -18.06 2.08
C ASP A 115 21.44 -16.65 2.64
N ALA A 116 20.23 -16.12 2.53
CA ALA A 116 19.89 -14.78 3.03
C ALA A 116 20.01 -14.60 4.56
N SER A 117 20.11 -15.69 5.30
CA SER A 117 20.17 -15.73 6.76
C SER A 117 21.48 -16.32 7.28
N THR A 118 22.28 -16.96 6.45
CA THR A 118 23.49 -17.67 6.88
C THR A 118 24.65 -17.40 5.94
N MET A 119 25.84 -17.22 6.49
CA MET A 119 27.11 -17.17 5.76
C MET A 119 28.07 -18.22 6.32
N THR A 120 28.76 -18.97 5.46
CA THR A 120 29.88 -19.83 5.90
C THR A 120 31.17 -19.43 5.19
N PHE A 121 32.19 -19.08 5.96
CA PHE A 121 33.50 -18.64 5.49
C PHE A 121 34.58 -19.65 5.91
N ILE A 122 35.47 -20.01 5.00
CA ILE A 122 36.68 -20.79 5.26
C ILE A 122 37.88 -19.90 4.95
N GLY A 123 38.74 -19.72 5.94
CA GLY A 123 39.90 -18.84 5.86
C GLY A 123 41.19 -19.56 6.23
N GLN A 124 42.31 -19.02 5.74
CA GLN A 124 43.64 -19.41 6.19
C GLN A 124 44.08 -18.52 7.35
N ARG A 125 44.93 -19.08 8.23
CA ARG A 125 45.59 -18.39 9.31
C ARG A 125 47.02 -18.04 8.87
N ASP A 126 47.35 -16.76 8.87
CA ASP A 126 48.73 -16.28 8.72
C ASP A 126 49.36 -15.95 10.09
N SER A 127 50.60 -15.46 10.08
CA SER A 127 51.35 -15.06 11.28
C SER A 127 50.69 -13.94 12.10
N ASN A 128 49.71 -13.22 11.52
CA ASN A 128 49.03 -12.08 12.10
C ASN A 128 47.55 -12.33 12.36
N PHE A 129 47.15 -13.60 12.51
CA PHE A 129 45.82 -14.02 12.96
C PHE A 129 44.68 -13.78 11.96
N ALA A 130 44.28 -14.86 11.26
CA ALA A 130 43.14 -14.96 10.33
C ALA A 130 43.12 -13.94 9.17
N ASP A 131 42.83 -14.40 7.94
CA ASP A 131 42.65 -13.50 6.79
C ASP A 131 41.36 -12.66 6.87
N TRP A 132 41.39 -11.64 7.74
CA TRP A 132 40.27 -10.73 8.01
C TRP A 132 39.85 -9.93 6.79
N GLY A 133 40.80 -9.56 5.94
CA GLY A 133 40.52 -8.83 4.71
C GLY A 133 39.65 -9.65 3.76
N SER A 134 39.92 -10.95 3.63
CA SER A 134 39.07 -11.85 2.85
C SER A 134 37.73 -12.11 3.53
N MET A 135 37.70 -12.24 4.86
CA MET A 135 36.44 -12.42 5.60
C MET A 135 35.50 -11.22 5.45
N GLN A 136 36.01 -9.99 5.55
CA GLN A 136 35.21 -8.77 5.36
C GLN A 136 34.65 -8.69 3.94
N LYS A 137 35.47 -9.01 2.92
CA LYS A 137 35.01 -9.08 1.52
C LYS A 137 33.93 -10.15 1.33
N ALA A 138 34.08 -11.31 1.98
CA ALA A 138 33.08 -12.38 1.95
C ALA A 138 31.76 -11.94 2.61
N ALA A 139 31.83 -11.25 3.75
CA ALA A 139 30.66 -10.70 4.44
C ALA A 139 29.95 -9.62 3.62
N ALA A 140 30.70 -8.70 3.00
CA ALA A 140 30.14 -7.68 2.12
C ALA A 140 29.47 -8.31 0.89
N PHE A 141 30.11 -9.30 0.27
CA PHE A 141 29.52 -10.05 -0.85
C PHE A 141 28.24 -10.78 -0.41
N TRP A 142 28.25 -11.45 0.73
CA TRP A 142 27.09 -12.15 1.27
C TRP A 142 25.90 -11.21 1.51
N LEU A 143 26.14 -10.07 2.16
CA LEU A 143 25.12 -9.06 2.40
C LEU A 143 24.51 -8.55 1.08
N ASN A 144 25.35 -8.24 0.08
CA ASN A 144 24.90 -7.69 -1.20
C ASN A 144 24.15 -8.70 -2.08
N GLU A 145 24.63 -9.94 -2.14
CA GLU A 145 24.09 -10.94 -3.08
C GLU A 145 22.93 -11.74 -2.49
N TYR A 146 22.87 -11.89 -1.17
CA TYR A 146 21.87 -12.74 -0.51
C TYR A 146 20.92 -11.97 0.40
N CYS A 147 21.45 -11.18 1.34
CA CYS A 147 20.62 -10.54 2.38
C CYS A 147 19.79 -9.38 1.82
N VAL A 148 20.42 -8.42 1.14
CA VAL A 148 19.76 -7.22 0.61
C VAL A 148 18.63 -7.58 -0.38
N PRO A 149 18.83 -8.45 -1.39
CA PRO A 149 17.78 -8.82 -2.31
C PRO A 149 16.60 -9.51 -1.62
N HIS A 150 16.86 -10.34 -0.60
CA HIS A 150 15.83 -10.99 0.18
C HIS A 150 15.00 -9.99 0.99
N LEU A 151 15.65 -9.06 1.70
CA LEU A 151 14.97 -8.00 2.45
C LEU A 151 14.16 -7.08 1.55
N LEU A 152 14.71 -6.70 0.39
CA LEU A 152 13.98 -5.89 -0.60
C LEU A 152 12.74 -6.62 -1.15
N LYS A 153 12.85 -7.93 -1.38
CA LYS A 153 11.71 -8.77 -1.79
C LYS A 153 10.64 -8.81 -0.70
N GLN A 154 11.00 -9.09 0.56
CA GLN A 154 10.07 -9.10 1.68
C GLN A 154 9.40 -7.74 1.88
N ASN A 155 10.16 -6.65 1.78
CA ASN A 155 9.60 -5.31 1.88
C ASN A 155 8.62 -5.01 0.74
N ARG A 156 8.94 -5.41 -0.49
CA ARG A 156 8.03 -5.28 -1.64
C ARG A 156 6.72 -6.04 -1.41
N GLU A 157 6.79 -7.27 -0.93
CA GLU A 157 5.61 -8.08 -0.61
C GLU A 157 4.77 -7.43 0.49
N ARG A 158 5.40 -6.94 1.57
CA ARG A 158 4.72 -6.21 2.65
C ARG A 158 4.03 -4.95 2.14
N VAL A 159 4.71 -4.14 1.32
CA VAL A 159 4.15 -2.92 0.74
C VAL A 159 2.98 -3.26 -0.19
N GLN A 160 3.11 -4.29 -1.02
CA GLN A 160 2.05 -4.72 -1.92
C GLN A 160 0.81 -5.22 -1.17
N LEU A 161 0.99 -5.92 -0.04
CA LEU A 161 -0.10 -6.35 0.84
C LEU A 161 -0.71 -5.18 1.62
N ALA A 162 0.05 -4.11 1.86
CA ALA A 162 -0.42 -2.91 2.57
C ALA A 162 -1.18 -1.94 1.65
N LEU A 163 -1.00 -2.03 0.33
CA LEU A 163 -1.77 -1.24 -0.63
C LEU A 163 -3.13 -1.92 -0.87
N PRO A 164 -4.26 -1.30 -0.48
CA PRO A 164 -5.57 -1.87 -0.79
C PRO A 164 -5.72 -2.00 -2.31
N GLN A 165 -6.21 -3.15 -2.76
CA GLN A 165 -6.58 -3.30 -4.16
C GLN A 165 -7.70 -2.29 -4.50
N PRO A 166 -7.63 -1.59 -5.64
CA PRO A 166 -8.70 -0.70 -6.06
C PRO A 166 -10.03 -1.48 -6.11
N PRO A 167 -11.13 -0.93 -5.57
CA PRO A 167 -12.42 -1.59 -5.63
C PRO A 167 -12.89 -1.78 -7.08
N ILE A 168 -13.59 -2.88 -7.32
CA ILE A 168 -14.18 -3.21 -8.62
C ILE A 168 -15.64 -2.77 -8.59
N PHE A 169 -16.03 -1.93 -9.55
CA PHE A 169 -17.39 -1.41 -9.67
C PHE A 169 -18.09 -1.99 -10.90
N GLN A 170 -19.38 -2.31 -10.76
CA GLN A 170 -20.24 -2.74 -11.87
C GLN A 170 -20.75 -1.53 -12.65
N ILE A 171 -19.89 -0.96 -13.50
CA ILE A 171 -20.16 0.31 -14.21
C ILE A 171 -21.44 0.25 -15.06
N GLN A 172 -21.75 -0.90 -15.66
CA GLN A 172 -22.97 -1.07 -16.46
C GLN A 172 -24.24 -0.96 -15.59
N ASP A 173 -24.23 -1.53 -14.39
CA ASP A 173 -25.38 -1.49 -13.49
C ASP A 173 -25.57 -0.10 -12.88
N ILE A 174 -24.45 0.58 -12.60
CA ILE A 174 -24.46 2.00 -12.22
C ILE A 174 -25.09 2.82 -13.33
N SER A 175 -24.57 2.73 -14.56
CA SER A 175 -25.07 3.47 -15.73
C SER A 175 -26.58 3.29 -15.96
N ARG A 176 -27.08 2.05 -15.85
CA ARG A 176 -28.52 1.75 -16.02
C ARG A 176 -29.41 2.35 -14.94
N SER A 177 -28.84 2.68 -13.79
CA SER A 177 -29.56 3.27 -12.65
C SER A 177 -29.54 4.80 -12.67
N LEU A 178 -28.76 5.42 -13.57
CA LEU A 178 -28.63 6.87 -13.71
C LEU A 178 -29.64 7.46 -14.69
N TRP A 179 -30.05 8.68 -14.38
CA TRP A 179 -31.00 9.46 -15.16
C TRP A 179 -30.45 10.86 -15.37
N VAL A 180 -30.63 11.38 -16.58
CA VAL A 180 -30.45 12.81 -16.86
C VAL A 180 -31.72 13.53 -16.44
N LEU A 181 -31.58 14.59 -15.64
CA LEU A 181 -32.65 15.51 -15.33
C LEU A 181 -32.49 16.78 -16.16
N GLU A 182 -33.56 17.24 -16.77
CA GLU A 182 -33.59 18.48 -17.55
C GLU A 182 -34.88 19.26 -17.26
N CYS A 183 -34.75 20.57 -17.03
CA CYS A 183 -35.87 21.48 -16.92
C CYS A 183 -35.60 22.71 -17.79
N GLU A 184 -36.26 22.79 -18.94
CA GLU A 184 -36.09 23.88 -19.90
C GLU A 184 -36.49 25.24 -19.29
N GLU A 185 -37.56 25.29 -18.50
CA GLU A 185 -38.06 26.54 -17.90
C GLU A 185 -37.07 27.20 -16.94
N SER A 186 -36.34 26.38 -16.17
CA SER A 186 -35.30 26.88 -15.25
C SER A 186 -33.90 26.81 -15.85
N SER A 187 -33.76 26.30 -17.08
CA SER A 187 -32.46 26.02 -17.71
C SER A 187 -31.52 25.22 -16.80
N THR A 188 -32.08 24.24 -16.08
CA THR A 188 -31.32 23.39 -15.17
C THR A 188 -31.14 21.98 -15.73
N GLN A 189 -29.97 21.42 -15.46
CA GLN A 189 -29.64 20.04 -15.78
C GLN A 189 -28.94 19.40 -14.58
N GLY A 190 -29.22 18.13 -14.33
CA GLY A 190 -28.61 17.37 -13.24
C GLY A 190 -28.66 15.88 -13.49
N THR A 191 -28.23 15.13 -12.49
CA THR A 191 -28.27 13.68 -12.46
C THR A 191 -29.24 13.22 -11.38
N ALA A 192 -29.91 12.10 -11.62
CA ALA A 192 -30.61 11.36 -10.58
C ALA A 192 -30.27 9.88 -10.65
N PHE A 193 -30.56 9.15 -9.59
CA PHE A 193 -30.40 7.69 -9.57
C PHE A 193 -31.50 7.01 -8.77
N HIS A 194 -31.84 5.78 -9.14
CA HIS A 194 -32.77 4.97 -8.35
C HIS A 194 -32.05 4.30 -7.17
N LEU A 195 -32.56 4.54 -5.97
CA LEU A 195 -32.11 3.91 -4.75
C LEU A 195 -33.12 2.84 -4.30
N SER A 196 -32.62 1.64 -4.03
CA SER A 196 -33.40 0.48 -3.59
C SER A 196 -34.25 0.82 -2.35
N GLY A 197 -35.55 0.58 -2.43
CA GLY A 197 -36.50 0.84 -1.34
C GLY A 197 -36.85 2.31 -1.08
N VAL A 198 -36.36 3.27 -1.88
CA VAL A 198 -36.66 4.70 -1.66
C VAL A 198 -37.27 5.38 -2.88
N GLY A 199 -36.69 5.23 -4.07
CA GLY A 199 -37.16 5.92 -5.27
C GLY A 199 -36.05 6.64 -6.02
N LEU A 200 -36.38 7.68 -6.78
CA LEU A 200 -35.43 8.45 -7.57
C LEU A 200 -34.83 9.58 -6.72
N ILE A 201 -33.51 9.57 -6.52
CA ILE A 201 -32.79 10.51 -5.65
C ILE A 201 -32.01 11.51 -6.48
N THR A 202 -31.99 12.77 -6.05
CA THR A 202 -31.22 13.85 -6.67
C THR A 202 -31.01 15.01 -5.69
N CYS A 203 -30.33 16.08 -6.13
CA CYS A 203 -30.26 17.35 -5.40
C CYS A 203 -31.55 18.16 -5.56
N ALA A 204 -31.92 18.92 -4.53
CA ALA A 204 -33.10 19.77 -4.59
C ALA A 204 -32.96 20.87 -5.66
N HIS A 205 -31.76 21.43 -5.87
CA HIS A 205 -31.54 22.42 -6.92
C HIS A 205 -31.55 21.85 -8.35
N SER A 206 -31.47 20.52 -8.52
CA SER A 206 -31.51 19.85 -9.83
C SER A 206 -32.93 19.67 -10.37
N ILE A 207 -33.96 19.99 -9.59
CA ILE A 207 -35.37 19.87 -9.95
C ILE A 207 -36.07 21.24 -10.02
N GLY A 208 -36.94 21.40 -11.02
CA GLY A 208 -37.70 22.61 -11.32
C GLY A 208 -39.16 22.30 -11.70
N PRO A 209 -39.97 23.31 -12.08
CA PRO A 209 -41.42 23.18 -12.27
C PRO A 209 -41.86 22.14 -13.31
N LYS A 210 -41.03 21.86 -14.33
CA LYS A 210 -41.32 20.91 -15.41
C LYS A 210 -40.17 19.95 -15.69
N THR A 211 -39.42 19.57 -14.67
CA THR A 211 -38.32 18.61 -14.85
C THR A 211 -38.80 17.32 -15.53
N ARG A 212 -37.99 16.88 -16.48
CA ARG A 212 -38.10 15.57 -17.14
C ARG A 212 -36.87 14.75 -16.83
N ALA A 213 -37.08 13.46 -16.64
CA ALA A 213 -36.00 12.48 -16.55
C ALA A 213 -35.95 11.66 -17.83
N PHE A 214 -34.76 11.32 -18.30
CA PHE A 214 -34.56 10.39 -19.40
C PHE A 214 -33.23 9.66 -19.25
N ARG A 215 -33.08 8.55 -19.97
CA ARG A 215 -31.81 7.80 -20.00
C ARG A 215 -30.93 8.30 -21.14
N HIS A 216 -29.62 8.28 -20.92
CA HIS A 216 -28.63 8.69 -21.92
C HIS A 216 -28.74 7.93 -23.26
N ASP A 217 -29.11 6.65 -23.21
CA ASP A 217 -29.25 5.72 -24.32
C ASP A 217 -30.65 5.77 -24.96
N SER A 218 -31.57 6.55 -24.40
CA SER A 218 -32.93 6.75 -24.93
C SER A 218 -33.43 8.17 -24.62
N PRO A 219 -32.74 9.23 -25.10
CA PRO A 219 -33.01 10.61 -24.69
C PRO A 219 -34.36 11.16 -25.18
N SER A 220 -35.01 10.48 -26.13
CA SER A 220 -36.36 10.78 -26.59
C SER A 220 -37.45 10.27 -25.64
N GLU A 221 -37.15 9.28 -24.81
CA GLU A 221 -38.08 8.73 -23.80
C GLU A 221 -37.99 9.55 -22.52
N ARG A 222 -38.86 10.55 -22.40
CA ARG A 222 -38.85 11.54 -21.32
C ARG A 222 -40.02 11.33 -20.37
N PHE A 223 -39.71 11.21 -19.09
CA PHE A 223 -40.67 10.97 -18.01
C PHE A 223 -40.88 12.21 -17.15
N VAL A 224 -42.11 12.47 -16.75
CA VAL A 224 -42.43 13.55 -15.80
C VAL A 224 -41.87 13.18 -14.43
N VAL A 225 -41.02 14.05 -13.87
CA VAL A 225 -40.53 13.87 -12.51
C VAL A 225 -41.56 14.40 -11.52
N LYS A 226 -42.11 13.51 -10.69
CA LYS A 226 -42.98 13.86 -9.57
C LYS A 226 -42.13 14.02 -8.32
N ARG A 227 -42.25 15.17 -7.65
CA ARG A 227 -41.57 15.43 -6.38
C ARG A 227 -42.36 14.76 -5.26
N LEU A 228 -41.76 13.80 -4.56
CA LEU A 228 -42.38 13.16 -3.40
C LEU A 228 -42.06 13.94 -2.12
N SER A 229 -40.78 14.26 -1.93
CA SER A 229 -40.30 15.09 -0.83
C SER A 229 -39.03 15.84 -1.21
N VAL A 230 -38.87 17.05 -0.69
CA VAL A 230 -37.74 17.94 -1.01
C VAL A 230 -37.31 18.66 0.26
N ASN A 231 -36.00 18.69 0.51
CA ASN A 231 -35.40 19.47 1.57
C ASN A 231 -34.33 20.38 0.96
N GLU A 232 -34.69 21.66 0.77
CA GLU A 232 -33.82 22.67 0.17
C GLU A 232 -32.64 23.06 1.08
N ILE A 233 -32.78 22.90 2.41
CA ILE A 233 -31.74 23.27 3.38
C ILE A 233 -30.53 22.35 3.26
N ILE A 234 -30.77 21.05 3.12
CA ILE A 234 -29.69 20.06 2.95
C ILE A 234 -29.39 19.79 1.47
N ASP A 235 -30.25 20.24 0.56
CA ASP A 235 -30.17 20.08 -0.90
C ASP A 235 -30.38 18.64 -1.39
N LEU A 236 -31.44 17.99 -0.91
CA LEU A 236 -31.85 16.64 -1.34
C LEU A 236 -33.31 16.59 -1.74
N ALA A 237 -33.62 15.74 -2.72
CA ALA A 237 -34.97 15.45 -3.14
C ALA A 237 -35.17 13.95 -3.39
N VAL A 238 -36.35 13.46 -3.01
CA VAL A 238 -36.88 12.15 -3.37
C VAL A 238 -38.01 12.37 -4.37
N CYS A 239 -37.90 11.70 -5.51
CA CYS A 239 -38.79 11.84 -6.64
C CYS A 239 -39.29 10.48 -7.12
N GLU A 240 -40.27 10.52 -8.01
CA GLU A 240 -40.83 9.38 -8.72
C GLU A 240 -40.93 9.69 -10.22
N ILE A 241 -40.73 8.66 -11.04
CA ILE A 241 -41.02 8.65 -12.46
C ILE A 241 -41.83 7.39 -12.79
N ASP A 242 -42.72 7.50 -13.77
CA ASP A 242 -43.52 6.36 -14.24
C ASP A 242 -42.72 5.52 -15.23
N PHE A 243 -41.77 4.74 -14.71
CA PHE A 243 -40.89 3.86 -15.48
C PHE A 243 -40.98 2.41 -14.97
N PRO A 244 -41.33 1.44 -15.83
CA PRO A 244 -41.44 0.05 -15.41
C PRO A 244 -40.06 -0.58 -15.17
N ASN A 245 -39.92 -1.32 -14.06
CA ASN A 245 -38.74 -2.10 -13.71
C ASN A 245 -37.40 -1.31 -13.74
N PRO A 246 -37.26 -0.24 -12.94
CA PRO A 246 -36.00 0.50 -12.88
C PRO A 246 -34.85 -0.37 -12.32
N SER A 247 -33.63 -0.08 -12.77
CA SER A 247 -32.42 -0.60 -12.13
C SER A 247 -32.13 0.23 -10.87
N PHE A 248 -31.76 -0.44 -9.78
CA PHE A 248 -31.55 0.20 -8.48
C PHE A 248 -30.11 0.05 -8.02
N LEU A 249 -29.64 1.07 -7.30
CA LEU A 249 -28.44 0.98 -6.48
C LEU A 249 -28.80 0.67 -5.03
N GLU A 250 -27.96 -0.14 -4.40
CA GLU A 250 -28.12 -0.52 -3.00
C GLU A 250 -27.62 0.58 -2.06
N LYS A 251 -28.34 0.80 -0.96
CA LYS A 251 -27.97 1.79 0.05
C LYS A 251 -26.82 1.26 0.91
N GLY A 252 -25.75 2.05 1.03
CA GLY A 252 -24.66 1.87 1.97
C GLY A 252 -24.84 2.75 3.21
N SER A 253 -23.73 3.24 3.76
CA SER A 253 -23.73 4.26 4.83
C SER A 253 -22.62 5.27 4.57
N GLY A 254 -22.99 6.54 4.48
CA GLY A 254 -22.05 7.65 4.38
C GLY A 254 -21.35 7.94 5.69
N ASP A 255 -21.99 7.65 6.83
CA ASP A 255 -21.39 7.79 8.16
C ASP A 255 -20.20 6.84 8.39
N SER A 256 -20.15 5.73 7.65
CA SER A 256 -19.05 4.76 7.71
C SER A 256 -17.77 5.24 6.99
N ILE A 257 -17.85 6.29 6.18
CA ILE A 257 -16.73 6.78 5.37
C ILE A 257 -15.67 7.47 6.24
N SER A 258 -14.43 7.02 6.08
CA SER A 258 -13.23 7.53 6.72
C SER A 258 -12.29 8.21 5.73
N TYR A 259 -11.31 8.95 6.24
CA TYR A 259 -10.25 9.52 5.41
C TYR A 259 -9.59 8.44 4.54
N HIS A 260 -9.37 8.77 3.28
CA HIS A 260 -8.79 7.92 2.22
C HIS A 260 -9.61 6.69 1.80
N ASP A 261 -10.85 6.53 2.28
CA ASP A 261 -11.73 5.51 1.72
C ASP A 261 -12.00 5.78 0.23
N HIS A 262 -12.00 4.71 -0.56
CA HIS A 262 -12.28 4.77 -1.98
C HIS A 262 -13.74 5.15 -2.25
N LEU A 263 -13.90 6.06 -3.19
CA LEU A 263 -15.18 6.52 -3.69
C LEU A 263 -15.22 6.40 -5.22
N LEU A 264 -16.40 6.16 -5.77
CA LEU A 264 -16.70 6.36 -7.18
C LEU A 264 -17.87 7.34 -7.27
N VAL A 265 -17.68 8.49 -7.92
CA VAL A 265 -18.78 9.42 -8.21
C VAL A 265 -19.24 9.20 -9.63
N ALA A 266 -20.56 9.15 -9.85
CA ALA A 266 -21.11 8.91 -11.18
C ALA A 266 -22.22 9.91 -11.53
N GLY A 267 -22.31 10.29 -12.80
CA GLY A 267 -23.38 11.17 -13.28
C GLY A 267 -23.20 11.62 -14.73
N HIS A 268 -23.97 12.64 -15.10
CA HIS A 268 -24.05 13.18 -16.45
C HIS A 268 -23.55 14.63 -16.50
N PRO A 269 -22.23 14.84 -16.67
CA PRO A 269 -21.66 16.17 -16.68
C PRO A 269 -22.06 16.92 -17.96
N ASN A 270 -22.80 18.04 -17.83
CA ASN A 270 -23.24 18.89 -18.94
C ASN A 270 -23.71 18.09 -20.17
N PHE A 271 -24.60 17.13 -19.96
CA PHE A 271 -25.04 16.13 -20.92
C PHE A 271 -25.41 16.74 -22.28
N ARG A 272 -24.91 16.08 -23.32
CA ARG A 272 -25.28 16.28 -24.73
C ARG A 272 -25.74 14.98 -25.33
N HIS A 273 -26.52 15.07 -26.40
CA HIS A 273 -26.95 13.89 -27.15
C HIS A 273 -25.76 13.05 -27.62
N GLY A 274 -25.78 11.77 -27.25
CA GLY A 274 -24.71 10.82 -27.55
C GLY A 274 -23.71 10.60 -26.39
N ASP A 275 -23.77 11.41 -25.33
CA ASP A 275 -22.89 11.25 -24.18
C ASP A 275 -23.24 10.01 -23.37
N THR A 276 -22.22 9.44 -22.73
CA THR A 276 -22.35 8.37 -21.74
C THR A 276 -22.13 8.92 -20.34
N PRO A 277 -22.71 8.30 -19.29
CA PRO A 277 -22.44 8.73 -17.93
C PRO A 277 -20.95 8.59 -17.61
N VAL A 278 -20.44 9.56 -16.86
CA VAL A 278 -19.06 9.59 -16.40
C VAL A 278 -19.01 9.02 -15.00
N ALA A 279 -18.11 8.06 -14.79
CA ALA A 279 -17.80 7.48 -13.48
C ALA A 279 -16.35 7.81 -13.14
N SER A 280 -16.13 8.62 -12.10
CA SER A 280 -14.82 9.12 -11.72
C SER A 280 -14.39 8.54 -10.38
N PRO A 281 -13.28 7.78 -10.32
CA PRO A 281 -12.77 7.28 -9.07
C PRO A 281 -12.11 8.41 -8.26
N GLY A 282 -12.18 8.29 -6.94
CA GLY A 282 -11.44 9.15 -6.02
C GLY A 282 -11.41 8.56 -4.62
N ILE A 283 -11.07 9.41 -3.66
CA ILE A 283 -11.00 9.07 -2.24
C ILE A 283 -11.61 10.19 -1.41
N ALA A 284 -12.09 9.86 -0.22
CA ALA A 284 -12.44 10.85 0.78
C ALA A 284 -11.17 11.59 1.26
N VAL A 285 -11.10 12.89 1.02
CA VAL A 285 -9.97 13.75 1.39
C VAL A 285 -10.27 14.67 2.56
N GLY A 286 -11.50 14.66 3.07
CA GLY A 286 -11.90 15.47 4.20
C GLY A 286 -13.38 15.40 4.50
N PHE A 287 -13.79 16.16 5.52
CA PHE A 287 -15.17 16.27 5.93
C PHE A 287 -15.47 17.72 6.31
N ARG A 288 -16.66 18.21 5.92
CA ARG A 288 -17.09 19.58 6.19
C ARG A 288 -18.56 19.57 6.58
N THR A 289 -18.90 20.22 7.69
CA THR A 289 -20.30 20.34 8.10
C THR A 289 -20.96 21.52 7.41
N VAL A 290 -22.04 21.25 6.66
CA VAL A 290 -22.88 22.26 5.99
C VAL A 290 -24.33 21.93 6.30
N SER A 291 -25.11 22.91 6.75
CA SER A 291 -26.50 22.70 7.17
C SER A 291 -26.67 21.55 8.19
N SER A 292 -25.75 21.46 9.15
CA SER A 292 -25.67 20.38 10.15
C SER A 292 -25.43 18.97 9.60
N ILE A 293 -25.15 18.83 8.30
CA ILE A 293 -24.77 17.56 7.66
C ILE A 293 -23.26 17.50 7.47
N ARG A 294 -22.63 16.44 7.98
CA ARG A 294 -21.19 16.16 7.80
C ARG A 294 -20.93 15.67 6.38
N ARG A 295 -20.75 16.59 5.43
CA ARG A 295 -20.46 16.27 4.02
C ARG A 295 -19.08 15.66 3.86
N ILE A 296 -18.95 14.74 2.92
CA ILE A 296 -17.71 14.07 2.55
C ILE A 296 -17.05 14.90 1.44
N LEU A 297 -15.81 15.32 1.64
CA LEU A 297 -15.02 15.96 0.62
C LEU A 297 -14.23 14.91 -0.16
N THR A 298 -14.23 14.99 -1.48
CA THR A 298 -13.56 14.03 -2.37
C THR A 298 -12.63 14.73 -3.34
N ASN A 299 -11.56 14.06 -3.75
CA ASN A 299 -10.74 14.51 -4.87
C ASN A 299 -11.29 14.05 -6.23
N ALA A 300 -12.35 13.25 -6.24
CA ALA A 300 -13.02 12.88 -7.49
C ALA A 300 -13.66 14.14 -8.10
N PRO A 301 -13.48 14.40 -9.41
CA PRO A 301 -14.07 15.55 -10.05
C PRO A 301 -15.60 15.43 -10.04
N ILE A 302 -16.25 16.36 -9.35
CA ILE A 302 -17.68 16.62 -9.48
C ILE A 302 -17.78 17.90 -10.31
N VAL A 303 -18.59 17.90 -11.37
CA VAL A 303 -18.79 19.07 -12.23
C VAL A 303 -20.27 19.33 -12.47
N ALA A 304 -20.60 20.49 -13.02
CA ALA A 304 -21.97 20.84 -13.43
C ALA A 304 -22.65 19.71 -14.23
N GLY A 305 -23.89 19.39 -13.86
CA GLY A 305 -24.66 18.25 -14.39
C GLY A 305 -24.50 16.95 -13.59
N MET A 306 -23.40 16.74 -12.85
CA MET A 306 -23.25 15.57 -11.97
C MET A 306 -24.00 15.70 -10.64
N SER A 307 -24.45 16.90 -10.29
CA SER A 307 -25.23 17.15 -9.08
C SER A 307 -26.48 16.25 -9.05
N GLY A 308 -26.71 15.63 -7.89
CA GLY A 308 -27.73 14.61 -7.68
C GLY A 308 -27.30 13.18 -8.04
N GLY A 309 -26.13 12.99 -8.67
CA GLY A 309 -25.56 11.67 -8.96
C GLY A 309 -25.08 10.93 -7.70
N PRO A 310 -24.92 9.60 -7.76
CA PRO A 310 -24.48 8.82 -6.61
C PRO A 310 -22.96 8.88 -6.41
N ALA A 311 -22.55 8.90 -5.14
CA ALA A 311 -21.22 8.52 -4.70
C ALA A 311 -21.29 7.11 -4.10
N LEU A 312 -20.47 6.18 -4.61
CA LEU A 312 -20.43 4.79 -4.20
C LEU A 312 -19.16 4.48 -3.39
N GLY A 313 -19.30 3.69 -2.33
CA GLY A 313 -18.18 3.19 -1.54
C GLY A 313 -17.52 1.96 -2.17
N LYS A 314 -16.46 1.44 -1.53
CA LYS A 314 -15.67 0.29 -2.01
C LYS A 314 -16.46 -1.00 -2.31
N ASP A 315 -17.66 -1.14 -1.74
CA ASP A 315 -18.56 -2.28 -1.93
C ASP A 315 -19.60 -2.07 -3.04
N GLY A 316 -19.51 -0.95 -3.77
CA GLY A 316 -20.45 -0.60 -4.83
C GLY A 316 -21.82 -0.13 -4.32
N LYS A 317 -21.96 0.18 -3.03
CA LYS A 317 -23.19 0.74 -2.46
C LYS A 317 -23.13 2.25 -2.38
N VAL A 318 -24.29 2.90 -2.46
CA VAL A 318 -24.41 4.35 -2.39
C VAL A 318 -24.08 4.82 -0.98
N VAL A 319 -23.05 5.64 -0.84
CA VAL A 319 -22.63 6.27 0.42
C VAL A 319 -22.98 7.76 0.45
N GLY A 320 -23.36 8.35 -0.69
CA GLY A 320 -23.88 9.70 -0.73
C GLY A 320 -24.35 10.19 -2.09
N VAL A 321 -24.71 11.48 -2.13
CA VAL A 321 -25.21 12.20 -3.30
C VAL A 321 -24.25 13.35 -3.63
N CYS A 322 -23.77 13.42 -4.86
CA CYS A 322 -22.88 14.47 -5.36
C CYS A 322 -23.64 15.80 -5.44
N VAL A 323 -23.07 16.89 -4.92
CA VAL A 323 -23.80 18.17 -4.83
C VAL A 323 -23.07 19.33 -5.49
N THR A 324 -21.91 19.68 -4.94
CA THR A 324 -21.14 20.85 -5.41
C THR A 324 -19.90 20.36 -6.13
N GLY A 325 -19.59 21.01 -7.25
CA GLY A 325 -18.51 20.65 -8.15
C GLY A 325 -18.11 21.83 -9.05
N LEU A 326 -16.99 21.69 -9.74
CA LEU A 326 -16.42 22.70 -10.65
C LEU A 326 -17.41 23.06 -11.78
N GLU A 327 -17.35 24.30 -12.30
CA GLU A 327 -18.18 24.71 -13.43
C GLU A 327 -17.89 23.88 -14.70
N LYS A 328 -16.64 23.41 -14.88
CA LYS A 328 -16.21 22.63 -16.06
C LYS A 328 -15.14 21.60 -15.72
N LEU A 329 -15.15 20.48 -16.46
CA LEU A 329 -14.04 19.53 -16.49
C LEU A 329 -12.77 20.23 -16.99
N GLY A 330 -11.79 20.43 -16.10
CA GLY A 330 -10.49 21.03 -16.42
C GLY A 330 -10.18 22.36 -15.71
N GLY A 331 -11.16 23.00 -15.05
CA GLY A 331 -10.90 24.16 -14.19
C GLY A 331 -10.35 23.69 -12.84
N LYS A 332 -9.04 23.45 -12.70
CA LYS A 332 -8.47 22.87 -11.47
C LYS A 332 -8.35 23.85 -10.29
N ASP A 333 -8.68 25.14 -10.47
CA ASP A 333 -8.28 26.20 -9.52
C ASP A 333 -9.45 26.97 -8.87
N GLU A 334 -10.72 26.60 -9.05
CA GLU A 334 -11.84 27.47 -8.63
C GLU A 334 -12.75 26.95 -7.51
N THR A 335 -12.72 25.67 -7.13
CA THR A 335 -13.55 25.20 -5.99
C THR A 335 -12.85 24.19 -5.07
N GLU A 336 -12.82 24.52 -3.79
CA GLU A 336 -12.41 23.61 -2.70
C GLU A 336 -13.54 22.62 -2.30
N ASP A 337 -14.69 22.68 -2.98
CA ASP A 337 -15.97 22.15 -2.52
C ASP A 337 -16.52 20.99 -3.36
N SER A 338 -15.66 20.08 -3.83
CA SER A 338 -16.15 18.79 -4.36
C SER A 338 -16.71 17.94 -3.22
N ALA A 339 -18.01 18.07 -3.00
CA ALA A 339 -18.69 17.59 -1.80
C ALA A 339 -19.83 16.61 -2.12
N VAL A 340 -19.95 15.61 -1.24
CA VAL A 340 -20.98 14.58 -1.25
C VAL A 340 -21.79 14.67 0.04
N ILE A 341 -23.12 14.71 -0.08
CA ILE A 341 -24.02 14.56 1.07
C ILE A 341 -24.09 13.08 1.44
N PRO A 342 -23.84 12.68 2.69
CA PRO A 342 -23.99 11.30 3.13
C PRO A 342 -25.39 10.76 2.83
N ILE A 343 -25.48 9.52 2.36
CA ILE A 343 -26.77 8.92 1.98
C ILE A 343 -27.72 8.82 3.19
N ASP A 344 -27.17 8.77 4.40
CA ASP A 344 -27.92 8.74 5.66
C ASP A 344 -28.76 10.01 5.86
N ALA A 345 -28.34 11.14 5.30
CA ALA A 345 -29.08 12.40 5.35
C ALA A 345 -30.44 12.34 4.63
N ILE A 346 -30.69 11.29 3.82
CA ILE A 346 -32.01 11.06 3.24
C ILE A 346 -33.10 10.92 4.30
N GLY A 347 -32.75 10.47 5.52
CA GLY A 347 -33.68 10.38 6.65
C GLY A 347 -34.25 11.72 7.11
N PHE A 348 -33.69 12.86 6.66
CA PHE A 348 -34.26 14.20 6.88
C PHE A 348 -35.19 14.66 5.74
N VAL A 349 -35.42 13.79 4.75
CA VAL A 349 -36.28 14.05 3.59
C VAL A 349 -37.51 13.12 3.61
N ILE A 350 -37.34 11.87 4.03
CA ILE A 350 -38.43 10.86 4.09
C ILE A 350 -39.24 10.89 5.38
#